data_AF-T0J5I3-F1
#
_entry.id   AF-T0J5I3-F1
#
_cell.length_a   1.000
_cell.length_b   1.000
_cell.length_c   1.000
_cell.angle_alpha   90.00
_cell.angle_beta   90.00
_cell.angle_gamma   90.00
#
_symmetry.space_group_name_H-M   'P 1'
#
loop_
_entity.id
_entity.type
_entity.pdbx_description
1 polymer ?
#
loop_
_entity_poly.entity_id
_entity_poly.type
_entity_poly.pdbx_seq_one_letter_code
_entity_poly.pdbx_strand_id
1 'polypeptide(L)' 'MSDLTAEGCCVRNAGIALLVGMRVVIRAREFESLTGIVRWLSGEFCGVEFDRPLRGAVVDHLVHLHATFTPERHAVG' A
#
# COMPACT_ATOMS: atom_id res chain seq x y z
N MET A 1 -6.95 -10.58 -1.49
CA MET A 1 -6.22 -10.42 -2.75
C MET A 1 -5.80 -8.97 -2.80
N SER A 2 -4.49 -8.75 -2.79
CA SER A 2 -3.90 -7.41 -2.84
C SER A 2 -3.10 -7.38 -4.13
N ASP A 3 -3.57 -6.63 -5.12
CA ASP A 3 -2.81 -6.46 -6.36
C ASP A 3 -1.61 -5.56 -6.07
N LEU A 4 -0.41 -5.98 -6.48
CA LEU A 4 0.84 -5.25 -6.28
C LEU A 4 1.52 -5.05 -7.63
N THR A 5 1.92 -3.82 -7.91
CA THR A 5 2.78 -3.46 -9.03
C THR A 5 4.00 -2.72 -8.49
N ALA A 6 4.93 -2.34 -9.38
CA ALA A 6 6.05 -1.49 -8.99
C ALA A 6 5.57 -0.08 -8.56
N GLU A 7 4.43 0.37 -9.06
CA GLU A 7 3.97 1.75 -8.92
C GLU A 7 3.00 1.92 -7.73
N GLY A 8 2.40 0.83 -7.27
CA GLY A 8 1.41 0.89 -6.21
C GLY A 8 0.82 -0.45 -5.85
N CYS A 9 -0.17 -0.42 -4.98
CA CYS A 9 -0.93 -1.61 -4.63
C CYS A 9 -2.39 -1.32 -4.29
N CYS A 10 -3.22 -2.35 -4.43
CA CYS A 10 -4.56 -2.43 -3.88
C CYS A 10 -4.47 -3.10 -2.51
N VAL A 11 -4.99 -2.44 -1.48
CA VAL A 11 -5.03 -3.00 -0.12
C VAL A 11 -6.44 -2.91 0.45
N ARG A 12 -6.79 -3.92 1.25
CA ARG A 12 -8.03 -3.90 2.03
C ARG A 12 -7.87 -2.90 3.17
N ASN A 13 -8.80 -1.97 3.26
CA ASN A 13 -8.93 -1.04 4.36
C ASN A 13 -9.67 -1.73 5.51
N ALA A 14 -8.97 -2.08 6.60
CA ALA A 14 -9.55 -2.79 7.74
C ALA A 14 -10.21 -1.84 8.78
N GLY A 15 -10.96 -0.84 8.30
CA GLY A 15 -11.72 0.08 9.17
C GLY A 15 -11.01 1.39 9.53
N ILE A 16 -9.97 1.79 8.79
CA ILE A 16 -9.32 3.08 8.95
C ILE A 16 -10.03 4.10 8.05
N ALA A 17 -10.36 5.29 8.56
CA ALA A 17 -10.90 6.35 7.71
C ALA A 17 -9.80 6.91 6.77
N LEU A 18 -9.75 6.39 5.55
CA LEU A 18 -8.88 6.85 4.47
C LEU A 18 -9.65 7.79 3.53
N LEU A 19 -8.95 8.76 2.96
CA LEU A 19 -9.47 9.68 1.94
C LEU A 19 -8.51 9.67 0.76
N VAL A 20 -9.06 9.88 -0.44
CA VAL A 20 -8.23 10.14 -1.64
C VAL A 20 -7.35 11.38 -1.38
N GLY A 21 -6.08 11.28 -1.76
CA GLY A 21 -5.07 12.31 -1.50
C GLY A 21 -4.37 12.18 -0.14
N MET A 22 -4.83 11.30 0.76
CA MET A 22 -4.11 11.06 2.01
C MET A 22 -2.80 10.32 1.79
N ARG A 23 -1.80 10.73 2.56
CA ARG A 23 -0.54 9.99 2.71
C ARG A 23 -0.72 8.85 3.70
N VAL A 24 -0.23 7.68 3.31
CA VAL A 24 -0.28 6.46 4.12
C VAL A 24 1.10 5.81 4.19
N VAL A 25 1.34 5.11 5.30
CA VAL A 25 2.43 4.15 5.40
C VAL A 25 1.82 2.77 5.22
N ILE A 26 2.35 1.98 4.30
CA ILE A 26 1.94 0.60 4.12
C ILE A 26 2.99 -0.28 4.78
N ARG A 27 2.57 -1.04 5.79
CA ARG A 27 3.47 -2.00 6.44
C ARG A 27 3.29 -3.37 5.81
N ALA A 28 4.41 -3.92 5.35
CA ALA A 28 4.55 -5.32 4.99
C ALA A 28 5.31 -6.00 6.11
N ARG A 29 4.85 -7.16 6.56
CA ARG A 29 5.41 -7.86 7.72
C ARG A 29 6.88 -8.29 7.53
N GLU A 30 7.29 -8.46 6.29
CA GLU A 30 8.61 -9.01 5.91
C GLU A 30 9.55 -7.94 5.33
N PHE A 31 9.13 -6.67 5.25
CA PHE A 31 9.87 -5.64 4.53
C PHE A 31 9.83 -4.27 5.19
N GLU A 32 10.73 -3.40 4.73
CA GLU A 32 10.69 -1.98 5.06
C GLU A 32 9.33 -1.38 4.66
N SER A 33 8.85 -0.44 5.47
CA SER A 33 7.54 0.17 5.25
C SER A 33 7.55 1.05 4.01
N LEU A 34 6.51 0.90 3.20
CA LEU A 34 6.31 1.67 1.98
C LEU A 34 5.50 2.91 2.29
N THR A 35 5.68 3.95 1.50
CA THR A 35 4.92 5.20 1.63
C THR A 35 4.27 5.56 0.31
N GLY A 36 3.09 6.15 0.38
CA GLY A 36 2.32 6.48 -0.80
C GLY A 36 1.09 7.34 -0.55
N ILE A 37 0.37 7.63 -1.64
CA ILE A 37 -0.84 8.44 -1.66
C ILE A 37 -2.03 7.58 -2.08
N VAL A 38 -3.13 7.68 -1.35
CA VAL A 38 -4.40 7.04 -1.73
C VAL A 38 -4.94 7.70 -3.00
N ARG A 39 -5.13 6.93 -4.08
CA ARG A 39 -5.64 7.42 -5.37
C ARG A 39 -7.12 7.15 -5.58
N TRP A 40 -7.65 6.07 -5.02
CA TRP A 40 -9.07 5.73 -5.11
C TRP A 40 -9.51 4.91 -3.90
N LEU A 41 -10.82 4.92 -3.66
CA LEU A 41 -11.51 4.14 -2.64
C LEU A 41 -12.68 3.41 -3.32
N SER A 42 -12.87 2.13 -3.00
CA SER A 42 -13.98 1.32 -3.51
C SER A 42 -14.39 0.30 -2.46
N GLY A 43 -15.44 0.62 -1.69
CA GLY A 43 -15.87 -0.19 -0.55
C GLY A 43 -14.74 -0.34 0.48
N GLU A 44 -14.40 -1.59 0.80
CA GLU A 44 -13.34 -1.96 1.74
C GLU A 44 -11.93 -1.95 1.10
N PHE A 45 -11.77 -1.44 -0.12
CA PHE A 45 -10.49 -1.43 -0.84
C PHE A 45 -10.04 -0.01 -1.16
N CYS A 46 -8.73 0.18 -1.17
CA CYS A 46 -8.10 1.41 -1.61
C CYS A 46 -6.89 1.12 -2.50
N GLY A 47 -6.69 1.97 -3.49
CA GLY A 47 -5.48 1.99 -4.30
C GLY A 47 -4.51 3.02 -3.77
N VAL A 48 -3.27 2.60 -3.57
CA VAL A 48 -2.18 3.46 -3.13
C VAL A 48 -1.11 3.50 -4.21
N GLU A 49 -0.71 4.69 -4.61
CA GLU A 49 0.47 4.92 -5.46
C GLU A 49 1.66 5.19 -4.54
N PHE A 50 2.77 4.49 -4.77
CA PHE A 50 3.98 4.64 -3.97
C PHE A 50 4.70 5.95 -4.32
N ASP A 51 5.32 6.59 -3.32
CA ASP A 51 6.13 7.80 -3.59
C ASP A 51 7.38 7.52 -4.40
N ARG A 52 7.86 6.28 -4.30
CA ARG A 52 8.99 5.76 -5.07
C ARG A 52 8.58 4.40 -5.61
N PRO A 53 8.71 4.18 -6.94
CA PRO A 53 8.48 2.87 -7.51
C PRO A 53 9.34 1.80 -6.85
N LEU A 54 8.76 0.64 -6.61
CA LEU A 54 9.49 -0.55 -6.19
C LEU A 54 10.37 -1.01 -7.35
N ARG A 55 11.58 -1.48 -7.03
CA ARG A 55 12.40 -2.18 -8.03
C ARG A 55 11.71 -3.50 -8.38
N GLY A 56 11.75 -3.90 -9.67
CA GLY A 56 11.09 -5.13 -10.13
C GLY A 56 11.38 -6.38 -9.29
N ALA A 57 12.64 -6.57 -8.88
CA ALA A 57 13.03 -7.69 -8.02
C ALA A 57 12.33 -7.71 -6.64
N VAL A 58 11.97 -6.54 -6.10
CA VAL A 58 11.23 -6.42 -4.85
C VAL A 58 9.77 -6.80 -5.07
N VAL A 59 9.18 -6.42 -6.21
CA VAL A 59 7.82 -6.81 -6.59
C VAL A 59 7.72 -8.32 -6.73
N ASP A 60 8.62 -8.93 -7.50
CA ASP A 60 8.64 -10.39 -7.72
C ASP A 60 8.76 -11.15 -6.40
N HIS A 61 9.63 -10.67 -5.50
CA HIS A 61 9.81 -11.25 -4.18
C HIS A 61 8.56 -11.15 -3.31
N LEU A 62 7.91 -9.97 -3.26
CA LEU A 62 6.70 -9.75 -2.46
C LEU A 62 5.50 -10.57 -2.97
N VAL A 63 5.38 -10.72 -4.29
CA VAL A 63 4.38 -11.59 -4.91
C VAL A 63 4.62 -13.04 -4.54
N HIS A 64 5.88 -13.50 -4.56
CA HIS A 64 6.23 -14.87 -4.19
C HIS A 64 5.97 -15.19 -2.71
N LEU A 65 6.13 -14.20 -1.82
CA LEU A 65 5.91 -14.38 -0.37
C LEU A 65 4.44 -14.27 0.08
N HIS A 66 3.50 -13.97 -0.82
CA HIS A 66 2.11 -13.66 -0.45
C HIS A 66 2.02 -12.54 0.61
N ALA A 67 2.87 -11.52 0.48
CA ALA A 67 2.99 -10.44 1.45
C ALA A 67 1.62 -9.80 1.73
N THR A 68 1.31 -9.59 3.01
CA THR A 68 0.11 -8.88 3.44
C THR A 68 0.46 -7.43 3.73
N PHE A 69 -0.28 -6.53 3.09
CA PHE A 69 -0.09 -5.09 3.20
C PHE A 69 -1.25 -4.48 3.99
N THR A 70 -0.92 -3.68 5.01
CA THR A 70 -1.91 -2.94 5.79
C THR A 70 -1.60 -1.44 5.74
N PRO A 71 -2.57 -0.60 5.31
CA PRO A 71 -2.39 0.84 5.30
C PRO A 71 -2.53 1.40 6.72
N GLU A 72 -1.59 2.26 7.12
CA GLU A 72 -1.61 3.02 8.37
C GLU A 72 -1.62 4.53 8.04
N ARG A 73 -2.40 5.31 8.79
CA ARG A 73 -2.41 6.77 8.60
C ARG A 73 -1.10 7.34 9.09
N HIS A 74 -0.40 8.08 8.25
CA HIS A 74 0.71 8.90 8.70
C HIS A 74 0.16 10.27 9.12
N ALA A 75 0.03 10.51 10.42
CA ALA A 75 -0.25 11.84 10.91
C ALA A 75 1.02 12.68 10.73
N VAL A 76 1.03 13.54 9.71
CA VAL A 76 2.02 14.60 9.62
C VAL A 76 1.59 15.65 10.64
N GLY A 77 2.35 15.75 11.74
CA GLY A 77 2.22 16.83 12.72
C GLY A 77 2.78 18.15 12.17
#